data_AF-A0A938GWY9-F1
#
_entry.id   AF-A0A938GWY9-F1
#
_cell.length_a   1.000
_cell.length_b   1.000
_cell.length_c   1.000
_cell.angle_alpha   90.00
_cell.angle_beta   90.00
_cell.angle_gamma   90.00
#
_symmetry.space_group_name_H-M   'P 1'
#
loop_
_entity.id
_entity.type
_entity.pdbx_description
1 polymer ?
#
loop_
_entity_poly.entity_id
_entity_poly.type
_entity_poly.pdbx_seq_one_letter_code
_entity_poly.pdbx_strand_id
1 'polypeptide(L)'
;MNTDASLTRRDFLALGAATTVAAPALLRGASPTSEPVRLGHIGLGTRGWDLIRYTGAIPDAKVVALCDVYGPHLKRGLEHSGNPEAKLHTDYRELLADPKVEAVVIATPDHWHEKMVL
;
A
#
# COMPACT_ATOMS: atom_id res chain seq x y z
N MET A 1 -42.58 -1.43 -34.76
CA MET A 1 -41.72 -0.25 -34.94
C MET A 1 -41.08 0.03 -33.60
N ASN A 2 -39.78 -0.22 -33.47
CA ASN A 2 -39.02 -0.03 -32.24
C ASN A 2 -38.75 1.47 -32.06
N THR A 3 -39.21 2.05 -30.95
CA THR A 3 -38.78 3.37 -30.50
C THR A 3 -37.67 3.20 -29.50
N ASP A 4 -36.42 3.39 -29.93
CA ASP A 4 -35.28 3.52 -29.04
C ASP A 4 -35.48 4.79 -28.19
N ALA A 5 -35.68 4.61 -26.88
CA ALA A 5 -35.80 5.71 -25.94
C ALA A 5 -34.41 6.36 -25.76
N SER A 6 -34.10 7.37 -26.57
CA SER A 6 -32.88 8.15 -26.45
C SER A 6 -32.94 9.05 -25.22
N LEU A 7 -32.11 8.77 -24.21
CA LEU A 7 -31.92 9.63 -23.03
C LEU A 7 -31.51 11.04 -23.48
N THR A 8 -32.30 12.05 -23.14
CA THR A 8 -31.97 13.44 -23.48
C THR A 8 -31.03 14.04 -22.44
N ARG A 9 -30.29 15.09 -22.81
CA ARG A 9 -29.41 15.82 -21.86
C ARG A 9 -30.15 16.33 -20.63
N ARG A 10 -31.43 16.65 -20.75
CA ARG A 10 -32.27 17.11 -19.63
C ARG A 10 -32.61 15.95 -18.69
N ASP A 11 -32.90 14.77 -19.24
CA ASP A 11 -33.14 13.57 -18.46
C ASP A 11 -31.88 13.17 -17.67
N PHE A 12 -30.70 13.29 -18.29
CA PHE A 12 -29.42 13.03 -17.62
C PHE A 12 -29.14 13.98 -16.44
N LEU A 13 -29.38 15.29 -16.63
CA LEU A 13 -29.21 16.29 -15.57
C LEU A 13 -30.23 16.12 -14.43
N ALA A 14 -31.47 15.73 -14.76
CA ALA A 14 -32.50 15.40 -13.78
C ALA A 14 -32.13 14.15 -12.97
N LEU A 15 -31.52 13.14 -13.61
CA LEU A 15 -31.04 11.93 -12.94
C LEU A 15 -29.86 12.21 -12.01
N GLY A 16 -28.94 13.09 -12.42
CA GLY A 16 -27.76 13.48 -11.62
C GLY A 16 -28.09 14.26 -10.34
N ALA A 17 -29.19 15.02 -10.33
CA ALA A 17 -29.65 15.75 -9.15
C ALA A 17 -30.12 14.82 -8.02
N ALA A 18 -30.71 13.67 -8.36
CA ALA A 18 -31.23 12.69 -7.40
C ALA A 18 -30.14 11.77 -6.80
N THR A 19 -28.99 11.61 -7.46
CA THR A 19 -27.91 10.70 -7.02
C THR A 19 -26.88 11.33 -6.07
N THR A 20 -27.00 12.62 -5.75
CA THR A 20 -26.02 13.38 -4.97
C THR A 20 -25.84 12.89 -3.53
N VAL A 21 -26.83 12.21 -2.96
CA VAL A 21 -26.78 11.73 -1.56
C VAL A 21 -25.99 10.43 -1.40
N ALA A 22 -25.91 9.59 -2.44
CA ALA A 22 -25.24 8.28 -2.37
C ALA A 22 -23.88 8.23 -3.09
N ALA A 23 -23.62 9.15 -4.03
CA ALA A 23 -22.36 9.20 -4.78
C ALA A 23 -21.08 9.30 -3.93
N PRO A 24 -21.03 10.03 -2.79
CA PRO A 24 -19.80 10.10 -1.99
C PRO A 24 -19.38 8.76 -1.40
N ALA A 25 -20.33 7.88 -1.09
CA ALA A 25 -20.05 6.55 -0.53
C ALA A 25 -19.57 5.55 -1.60
N LEU A 26 -19.98 5.73 -2.86
CA LEU A 26 -19.50 4.93 -3.99
C LEU A 26 -18.14 5.41 -4.52
N LEU A 27 -17.82 6.70 -4.35
CA LEU A 27 -16.52 7.27 -4.70
C LEU A 27 -15.47 7.11 -3.60
N ARG A 28 -15.90 6.92 -2.35
CA ARG A 28 -15.02 6.44 -1.29
C ARG A 28 -14.76 4.96 -1.55
N GLY A 29 -13.54 4.63 -1.97
CA GLY A 29 -13.06 3.25 -1.96
C GLY A 29 -13.33 2.60 -0.60
N ALA A 30 -13.31 1.25 -0.56
CA ALA A 30 -13.63 0.44 0.61
C ALA A 30 -13.18 1.14 1.91
N SER A 31 -14.12 1.28 2.88
CA SER A 31 -13.80 1.84 4.18
C SER A 31 -12.51 1.19 4.70
N PRO A 32 -11.52 1.98 5.16
CA PRO A 32 -10.30 1.41 5.69
C PRO A 32 -10.68 0.33 6.71
N THR A 33 -10.08 -0.85 6.56
CA THR A 33 -10.15 -1.88 7.60
C THR A 33 -9.77 -1.22 8.92
N SER A 34 -10.42 -1.59 10.02
CA SER A 34 -10.15 -0.96 11.32
C SER A 34 -8.68 -1.07 11.77
N GLU A 35 -7.95 -2.02 11.19
CA GLU A 35 -6.55 -2.29 11.49
C GLU A 35 -5.61 -1.74 10.40
N PRO A 36 -4.48 -1.10 10.80
CA PRO A 36 -3.42 -0.70 9.88
C PRO A 36 -2.83 -1.89 9.11
N VAL A 37 -2.54 -1.67 7.82
CA VAL A 37 -1.92 -2.69 6.96
C VAL A 37 -0.50 -2.96 7.41
N ARG A 38 -0.16 -4.24 7.64
CA ARG A 38 1.17 -4.67 8.08
C ARG A 38 2.14 -4.78 6.91
N LEU A 39 3.03 -3.80 6.79
CA LEU A 39 3.98 -3.64 5.70
C LEU A 39 5.34 -4.28 6.00
N GLY A 40 5.88 -4.98 5.00
CA GLY A 40 7.29 -5.35 4.91
C GLY A 40 8.05 -4.44 3.93
N HIS A 41 9.29 -4.07 4.24
CA HIS A 41 10.16 -3.36 3.28
C HIS A 41 11.33 -4.24 2.86
N ILE A 42 11.57 -4.35 1.55
CA ILE A 42 12.68 -5.11 0.96
C ILE A 42 13.58 -4.14 0.20
N GLY A 43 14.84 -4.03 0.64
CA GLY A 43 15.83 -3.05 0.15
C GLY A 43 15.72 -1.72 0.88
N LEU A 44 16.71 -1.40 1.70
CA LEU A 44 16.71 -0.29 2.67
C LEU A 44 17.86 0.70 2.42
N GLY A 45 18.34 0.75 1.17
CA GLY A 45 19.26 1.76 0.67
C GLY A 45 18.65 3.16 0.66
N THR A 46 19.18 4.08 -0.15
CA THR A 46 18.72 5.48 -0.17
C THR A 46 17.22 5.62 -0.36
N ARG A 47 16.64 4.91 -1.35
CA ARG A 47 15.21 4.99 -1.63
C ARG A 47 14.36 4.25 -0.60
N GLY A 48 14.76 3.04 -0.22
CA GLY A 48 14.02 2.24 0.75
C GLY A 48 13.86 2.95 2.11
N TRP A 49 14.91 3.64 2.53
CA TRP A 49 14.88 4.50 3.71
C TRP A 49 13.79 5.58 3.66
N ASP A 50 13.70 6.34 2.57
CA ASP A 50 12.69 7.39 2.44
C ASP A 50 11.29 6.79 2.42
N LEU A 51 11.11 5.65 1.75
CA LEU A 51 9.85 4.91 1.71
C LEU A 51 9.42 4.41 3.10
N ILE A 52 10.36 3.94 3.94
CA ILE A 52 10.05 3.60 5.33
C ILE A 52 9.48 4.83 6.06
N ARG A 53 10.13 5.99 5.94
CA ARG A 53 9.68 7.22 6.62
C ARG A 53 8.30 7.67 6.14
N TYR A 54 8.04 7.57 4.84
CA TYR A 54 6.73 7.93 4.29
C TYR A 54 5.64 6.96 4.72
N THR A 55 5.91 5.65 4.64
CA THR A 55 4.93 4.63 5.04
C THR A 55 4.70 4.59 6.54
N GLY A 56 5.72 4.80 7.36
CA GLY A 56 5.58 4.91 8.82
C GLY A 56 4.83 6.16 9.29
N ALA A 57 4.66 7.16 8.42
CA ALA A 57 3.84 8.35 8.70
C ALA A 57 2.36 8.18 8.29
N ILE A 58 2.00 7.09 7.60
CA ILE A 58 0.62 6.80 7.20
C ILE A 58 -0.07 6.12 8.40
N PRO A 59 -1.14 6.69 8.97
CA PRO A 59 -1.81 6.10 10.14
C PRO A 59 -2.31 4.67 9.92
N ASP A 60 -2.75 4.38 8.70
CA ASP A 60 -3.29 3.07 8.31
C ASP A 60 -2.21 2.10 7.81
N ALA A 61 -0.94 2.36 8.10
CA ALA A 61 0.17 1.47 7.77
C ALA A 61 1.09 1.24 8.97
N LYS A 62 1.49 -0.02 9.16
CA LYS A 62 2.42 -0.42 10.22
C LYS A 62 3.57 -1.22 9.62
N VAL A 63 4.79 -0.71 9.73
CA VAL A 63 6.00 -1.45 9.30
C VAL A 63 6.26 -2.57 10.30
N VAL A 64 6.14 -3.83 9.87
CA VAL A 64 6.31 -5.02 10.72
C VAL A 64 7.55 -5.85 10.40
N ALA A 65 8.11 -5.68 9.21
CA ALA A 65 9.29 -6.40 8.77
C ALA A 65 10.18 -5.54 7.86
N LEU A 66 11.49 -5.74 7.96
CA LEU A 66 12.52 -5.01 7.24
C LEU A 66 13.54 -6.02 6.68
N CYS A 67 13.92 -5.89 5.42
CA CYS A 67 14.86 -6.79 4.76
C CYS A 67 15.94 -6.03 4.00
N ASP A 68 17.20 -6.27 4.36
CA ASP A 68 18.38 -5.81 3.61
C ASP A 68 19.58 -6.73 3.93
N VAL A 69 20.46 -6.95 2.95
CA VAL A 69 21.68 -7.73 3.14
C VAL A 69 22.76 -6.96 3.92
N TYR A 70 22.64 -5.63 3.98
CA TYR A 70 23.58 -4.74 4.64
C TYR A 70 23.06 -4.28 6.01
N GLY A 71 23.69 -4.78 7.08
CA GLY A 71 23.28 -4.54 8.47
C GLY A 71 23.07 -3.06 8.86
N PRO A 72 23.92 -2.11 8.43
CA PRO A 72 23.68 -0.69 8.72
C PRO A 72 22.39 -0.14 8.13
N HIS A 73 21.92 -0.65 6.99
CA HIS A 73 20.62 -0.26 6.45
C HIS A 73 19.47 -0.79 7.30
N LEU A 74 19.56 -2.04 7.80
CA LEU A 74 18.57 -2.60 8.73
C LEU A 74 18.47 -1.76 10.00
N LYS A 75 19.62 -1.42 10.61
CA LYS A 75 19.66 -0.59 11.81
C LYS A 75 18.98 0.76 11.58
N ARG A 76 19.38 1.47 10.51
CA ARG A 76 18.80 2.75 10.14
C ARG A 76 17.29 2.62 9.90
N GLY A 77 16.87 1.62 9.10
CA GLY A 77 15.47 1.38 8.80
C GLY A 77 14.62 1.13 10.05
N LEU A 78 15.13 0.34 11.00
CA LEU A 78 14.45 0.06 12.26
C LEU A 78 14.21 1.34 13.07
N GLU A 79 15.23 2.19 13.20
CA GLU A 79 15.14 3.47 13.93
C GLU A 79 14.03 4.39 13.40
N HIS A 80 13.65 4.26 12.12
CA HIS A 80 12.69 5.18 11.46
C HIS A 80 11.42 4.49 10.96
N SER A 81 11.28 3.20 11.24
CA SER A 81 10.08 2.43 10.91
C SER A 81 8.86 2.84 11.73
N GLY A 82 9.06 3.58 12.82
CA GLY A 82 8.01 3.85 13.81
C GLY A 82 7.63 2.60 14.63
N ASN A 83 8.32 1.46 14.41
CA ASN A 83 8.06 0.21 15.10
C ASN A 83 9.39 -0.48 15.49
N PRO A 84 9.86 -0.31 16.73
CA PRO A 84 11.10 -0.94 17.20
C PRO A 84 11.02 -2.48 17.28
N GLU A 85 9.82 -3.06 17.16
CA GLU A 85 9.60 -4.51 17.14
C GLU A 85 9.56 -5.08 15.71
N ALA A 86 9.81 -4.25 14.68
CA ALA A 86 9.85 -4.74 13.31
C ALA A 86 10.93 -5.82 13.15
N LYS A 87 10.54 -6.96 12.59
CA LYS A 87 11.43 -8.10 12.42
C LYS A 87 12.44 -7.83 11.31
N LEU A 88 13.71 -8.10 11.58
CA LEU A 88 14.80 -7.88 10.64
C LEU A 88 15.13 -9.18 9.91
N HIS A 89 15.23 -9.10 8.60
CA HIS A 89 15.57 -10.19 7.69
C HIS A 89 16.78 -9.80 6.84
N THR A 90 17.60 -10.78 6.49
CA THR A 90 18.64 -10.63 5.47
C THR A 90 18.28 -11.34 4.15
N ASP A 91 17.25 -12.19 4.19
CA ASP A 91 16.69 -12.88 3.03
C ASP A 91 15.23 -12.45 2.82
N TYR A 92 14.93 -11.92 1.65
CA TYR A 92 13.59 -11.44 1.31
C TYR A 92 12.56 -12.57 1.29
N ARG A 93 12.98 -13.82 1.03
CA ARG A 93 12.09 -14.99 1.00
C ARG A 93 11.54 -15.30 2.39
N GLU A 94 12.34 -15.08 3.43
CA GLU A 94 11.90 -15.23 4.81
C GLU A 94 10.91 -14.14 5.20
N LEU A 95 11.10 -12.90 4.71
CA LEU A 95 10.14 -11.82 4.91
C LEU A 95 8.82 -12.11 4.19
N LEU A 96 8.87 -12.58 2.94
CA LEU A 96 7.68 -12.97 2.17
C LEU A 96 6.93 -14.16 2.78
N ALA A 97 7.64 -15.04 3.48
CA ALA A 97 7.04 -16.16 4.21
C ALA A 97 6.50 -15.77 5.60
N ASP A 98 6.70 -14.52 6.06
CA ASP A 98 6.25 -14.10 7.38
C ASP A 98 4.73 -13.84 7.36
N PRO A 99 3.92 -14.62 8.12
CA PRO A 99 2.46 -14.48 8.11
C PRO A 99 1.98 -13.15 8.70
N LYS A 100 2.85 -12.38 9.35
CA LYS A 100 2.52 -11.04 9.84
C LYS A 100 2.62 -9.99 8.74
N VAL A 101 3.24 -10.26 7.59
CA VAL A 101 3.36 -9.30 6.48
C VAL A 101 2.15 -9.46 5.55
N GLU A 102 1.43 -8.37 5.29
CA GLU A 102 0.24 -8.34 4.42
C GLU A 102 0.54 -7.74 3.05
N ALA A 103 1.47 -6.79 3.00
CA ALA A 103 1.92 -6.15 1.78
C ALA A 103 3.40 -5.78 1.88
N VAL A 104 4.07 -5.68 0.73
CA VAL A 104 5.50 -5.35 0.66
C VAL A 104 5.76 -4.13 -0.19
N VAL A 105 6.78 -3.37 0.23
CA VAL A 105 7.41 -2.32 -0.57
C VAL A 105 8.78 -2.84 -1.01
N ILE A 106 8.97 -2.99 -2.33
CA ILE A 106 10.23 -3.43 -2.92
C ILE A 106 10.97 -2.20 -3.45
N ALA A 107 12.13 -1.93 -2.87
CA ALA A 107 13.01 -0.80 -3.22
C ALA A 107 14.44 -1.29 -3.49
N THR A 108 14.56 -2.45 -4.14
CA THR A 108 15.81 -3.05 -4.58
C THR A 108 16.18 -2.55 -6.00
N PRO A 109 17.35 -2.89 -6.56
CA PRO A 109 17.64 -2.55 -7.95
C PRO A 109 16.66 -3.21 -8.91
N ASP A 110 16.33 -2.53 -10.02
CA ASP A 110 15.25 -2.91 -10.94
C ASP A 110 15.26 -4.38 -11.40
N HIS A 111 16.45 -4.95 -11.61
CA HIS A 111 16.61 -6.35 -12.05
C HIS A 111 16.23 -7.40 -10.99
N TRP A 112 15.97 -7.00 -9.75
CA TRP A 112 15.48 -7.88 -8.69
C TRP A 112 13.96 -7.85 -8.52
N HIS A 113 13.27 -6.84 -9.06
CA HIS A 113 11.85 -6.64 -8.82
C HIS A 113 11.01 -7.83 -9.28
N GLU A 114 11.24 -8.34 -10.50
CA GLU A 114 10.52 -9.50 -11.03
C GLU A 114 10.61 -10.69 -10.06
N LYS A 115 11.83 -11.09 -9.70
CA LYS A 115 12.10 -12.25 -8.82
C LYS A 115 11.54 -12.10 -7.39
N MET A 116 11.27 -10.88 -6.95
CA MET A 116 10.71 -10.60 -5.64
C MET A 116 9.18 -10.50 -5.65
N VAL A 117 8.58 -10.24 -6.82
CA VAL A 117 7.13 -10.07 -6.99
C VAL A 117 6.45 -11.35 -7.47
N LEU A 118 7.06 -12.07 -8.41
CA LEU A 118 6.51 -13.25 -9.10
C LEU A 118 7.19 -14.55 -8.62
#